data_AF-A0A4V2R4C2-F1
#
_entry.id   AF-A0A4V2R4C2-F1
#
_cell.length_a   1.000
_cell.length_b   1.000
_cell.length_c   1.000
_cell.angle_alpha   90.00
_cell.angle_beta   90.00
_cell.angle_gamma   90.00
#
_symmetry.space_group_name_H-M   'P 1'
#
loop_
_entity.id
_entity.type
_entity.pdbx_description
1 polymer ?
#
loop_
_entity_poly.entity_id
_entity_poly.type
_entity_poly.pdbx_seq_one_letter_code
_entity_poly.pdbx_strand_id
1 'polypeptide(L)'
;MSHIKVTASALAIAAISATAASARDQISIVGSSTVFPYTQAVAEQFANDTGMSSPIVESTGTGGGMQIFCNGIGEGFPDITGASRAMKASEWAVCVEKGVTDVSEALIGFDGLSMAVSRANDFDWDLTLGEIYLALGAEVPVNGEWVANPYKKWSEIDSRLPDTDIVVLGPPPTSGTRDAFVELAMHEGCKELAYVKDGGFDGAWVNENCSRMRTDGPFVEAGENDNLIVQRLESDPNAQGIFGYSFLYENLDKLKGVKLEGVEPNLDTIADGSYPVSRPLFFYVKNAHRGVIPGLQEFVEEYMSEDALAPGGYLSERGLVPLSDERRAELQERVINAVAMDAKE
;
A
#
# COMPACT_ATOMS: atom_id res chain seq x y z
N MET A 1 92.66 -4.45 16.10
CA MET A 1 92.05 -5.14 14.94
C MET A 1 91.53 -6.48 15.40
N SER A 2 90.22 -6.60 15.64
CA SER A 2 89.53 -7.88 15.85
C SER A 2 88.02 -7.63 15.90
N HIS A 3 87.29 -8.34 15.02
CA HIS A 3 85.90 -8.81 15.00
C HIS A 3 84.81 -8.01 15.77
N ILE A 4 83.63 -7.74 15.18
CA ILE A 4 82.53 -8.71 15.04
C ILE A 4 81.49 -8.16 14.03
N LYS A 5 81.02 -9.04 13.14
CA LYS A 5 79.83 -8.84 12.30
C LYS A 5 78.58 -9.19 13.10
N VAL A 6 77.58 -8.32 13.13
CA VAL A 6 76.18 -8.70 13.45
C VAL A 6 75.27 -8.11 12.38
N THR A 7 74.87 -8.97 11.46
CA THR A 7 73.71 -8.81 10.58
C THR A 7 72.46 -9.05 11.45
N ALA A 8 71.58 -8.07 11.56
CA ALA A 8 70.24 -8.25 12.12
C ALA A 8 69.21 -7.83 11.06
N SER A 9 68.72 -8.81 10.31
CA SER A 9 67.54 -8.68 9.47
C SER A 9 66.32 -8.54 10.37
N ALA A 10 65.69 -7.38 10.38
CA ALA A 10 64.35 -7.20 10.94
C ALA A 10 63.32 -7.58 9.87
N LEU A 11 62.82 -8.81 9.91
CA LEU A 11 61.57 -9.16 9.23
C LEU A 11 60.43 -8.45 9.97
N ALA A 12 59.85 -7.43 9.34
CA ALA A 12 58.56 -6.87 9.75
C ALA A 12 57.47 -7.88 9.35
N ILE A 13 56.90 -8.57 10.34
CA ILE A 13 55.65 -9.31 10.17
C ILE A 13 54.54 -8.26 10.16
N ALA A 14 54.13 -7.82 8.96
CA ALA A 14 52.89 -7.08 8.79
C ALA A 14 51.74 -8.08 8.98
N ALA A 15 51.16 -8.11 10.18
CA ALA A 15 49.88 -8.74 10.42
C ALA A 15 48.83 -7.93 9.64
N ILE A 16 48.43 -8.44 8.48
CA ILE A 16 47.27 -7.96 7.75
C ILE A 16 46.06 -8.42 8.57
N SER A 17 45.60 -7.57 9.48
CA SER A 17 44.27 -7.69 10.08
C SER A 17 43.27 -7.36 8.98
N ALA A 18 42.90 -8.36 8.18
CA ALA A 18 41.69 -8.29 7.39
C ALA A 18 40.53 -8.27 8.39
N THR A 19 40.05 -7.07 8.74
CA THR A 19 38.72 -6.93 9.31
C THR A 19 37.76 -7.43 8.22
N ALA A 20 37.31 -8.68 8.34
CA ALA A 20 36.11 -9.11 7.66
C ALA A 20 35.02 -8.11 8.07
N ALA A 21 34.49 -7.38 7.09
CA ALA A 21 33.27 -6.62 7.31
C ALA A 21 32.24 -7.63 7.78
N SER A 22 31.80 -7.49 9.03
CA SER A 22 30.76 -8.35 9.58
C SER A 22 29.48 -7.89 8.93
N ALA A 23 28.90 -8.73 8.07
CA ALA A 23 27.56 -8.50 7.54
C ALA A 23 26.62 -8.12 8.68
N ARG A 24 25.76 -7.11 8.48
CA ARG A 24 24.71 -6.81 9.45
C ARG A 24 23.85 -8.05 9.66
N ASP A 25 23.48 -8.31 10.91
CA ASP A 25 22.77 -9.54 11.30
C ASP A 25 21.25 -9.50 11.06
N GLN A 26 20.74 -8.46 10.38
CA GLN A 26 19.30 -8.22 10.24
C GLN A 26 18.97 -7.60 8.87
N ILE A 27 17.88 -8.08 8.29
CA ILE A 27 17.30 -7.53 7.07
C ILE A 27 16.74 -6.14 7.38
N SER A 28 16.96 -5.17 6.49
CA SER A 28 16.39 -3.82 6.59
C SER A 28 15.44 -3.55 5.44
N ILE A 29 14.24 -3.10 5.78
CA ILE A 29 13.13 -2.86 4.85
C ILE A 29 12.58 -1.47 5.08
N VAL A 30 12.38 -0.72 4.00
CA VAL A 30 11.77 0.62 4.02
C VAL A 30 10.54 0.67 3.12
N GLY A 31 9.81 1.79 3.10
CA GLY A 31 8.84 2.08 2.04
C GLY A 31 7.43 2.38 2.51
N SER A 32 6.46 1.95 1.70
CA SER A 32 5.06 2.33 1.81
C SER A 32 4.46 2.03 3.19
N SER A 33 3.78 3.03 3.76
CA SER A 33 2.96 2.87 4.97
C SER A 33 1.82 1.87 4.78
N THR A 34 1.35 1.70 3.54
CA THR A 34 0.33 0.70 3.18
C THR A 34 0.89 -0.72 3.21
N VAL A 35 2.12 -0.90 2.74
CA VAL A 35 2.77 -2.23 2.67
C VAL A 35 3.41 -2.61 4.00
N PHE A 36 3.64 -1.63 4.88
CA PHE A 36 4.19 -1.79 6.21
C PHE A 36 3.50 -2.88 7.06
N PRO A 37 2.16 -2.86 7.29
CA PRO A 37 1.52 -3.87 8.15
C PRO A 37 1.62 -5.29 7.59
N TYR A 38 1.57 -5.45 6.26
CA TYR A 38 1.76 -6.76 5.62
C TYR A 38 3.20 -7.26 5.81
N THR A 39 4.17 -6.40 5.54
CA THR A 39 5.60 -6.73 5.68
C THR A 39 5.97 -7.03 7.14
N GLN A 40 5.37 -6.32 8.10
CA GLN A 40 5.55 -6.57 9.51
C GLN A 40 5.03 -7.95 9.91
N ALA A 41 3.88 -8.37 9.38
CA ALA A 41 3.34 -9.72 9.60
C ALA A 41 4.28 -10.81 9.04
N VAL A 42 4.81 -10.62 7.83
CA VAL A 42 5.81 -11.52 7.25
C VAL A 42 7.09 -11.55 8.10
N ALA A 43 7.55 -10.39 8.59
CA ALA A 43 8.74 -10.28 9.44
C ALA A 43 8.60 -10.99 10.78
N GLU A 44 7.39 -11.01 11.35
CA GLU A 44 7.05 -11.75 12.56
C GLU A 44 6.99 -13.26 12.27
N GLN A 45 6.30 -13.66 11.20
CA GLN A 45 6.18 -15.06 10.80
C GLN A 45 7.55 -15.68 10.49
N PHE A 46 8.37 -14.99 9.71
CA PHE A 46 9.75 -15.37 9.43
C PHE A 46 10.58 -15.59 10.70
N ALA A 47 10.50 -14.67 11.67
CA ALA A 47 11.25 -14.80 12.92
C ALA A 47 10.77 -16.01 13.75
N ASN A 48 9.45 -16.25 13.76
CA ASN A 48 8.85 -17.37 14.46
C ASN A 48 9.28 -18.72 13.85
N ASP A 49 9.34 -18.81 12.52
CA ASP A 49 9.59 -20.07 11.83
C ASP A 49 11.09 -20.40 11.73
N THR A 50 11.95 -19.38 11.61
CA THR A 50 13.39 -19.58 11.42
C THR A 50 14.20 -19.43 12.72
N GLY A 51 13.65 -18.74 13.73
CA GLY A 51 14.39 -18.33 14.93
C GLY A 51 15.42 -17.23 14.69
N MET A 52 15.47 -16.64 13.48
CA MET A 52 16.32 -15.49 13.15
C MET A 52 15.76 -14.19 13.73
N SER A 53 16.60 -13.15 13.78
CA SER A 53 16.14 -11.81 14.13
C SER A 53 15.09 -11.32 13.14
N SER A 54 13.94 -10.85 13.65
CA SER A 54 12.89 -10.28 12.81
C SER A 54 13.41 -9.08 12.01
N PRO A 55 13.16 -8.96 10.69
CA PRO A 55 13.55 -7.81 9.91
C PRO A 55 13.19 -6.45 10.53
N ILE A 56 14.05 -5.44 10.33
CA ILE A 56 13.70 -4.05 10.67
C ILE A 56 12.85 -3.50 9.53
N VAL A 57 11.59 -3.17 9.82
CA VAL A 57 10.66 -2.57 8.87
C VAL A 57 10.42 -1.11 9.26
N GLU A 58 10.67 -0.18 8.35
CA GLU A 58 10.48 1.26 8.55
C GLU A 58 9.51 1.83 7.52
N SER A 59 8.48 2.53 8.00
CA SER A 59 7.54 3.25 7.13
C SER A 59 8.13 4.61 6.72
N THR A 60 8.42 4.76 5.43
CA THR A 60 9.04 5.98 4.84
C THR A 60 8.25 6.53 3.65
N GLY A 61 7.07 5.96 3.37
CA GLY A 61 6.29 6.22 2.16
C GLY A 61 6.92 5.59 0.91
N THR A 62 6.11 5.36 -0.13
CA THR A 62 6.59 4.70 -1.37
C THR A 62 7.74 5.48 -2.03
N GLY A 63 7.59 6.79 -2.25
CA GLY A 63 8.62 7.60 -2.89
C GLY A 63 9.89 7.74 -2.04
N GLY A 64 9.75 7.98 -0.74
CA GLY A 64 10.88 8.07 0.19
C GLY A 64 11.63 6.73 0.31
N GLY A 65 10.89 5.62 0.39
CA GLY A 65 11.48 4.28 0.42
C GLY A 65 12.23 3.94 -0.85
N MET A 66 11.67 4.26 -2.02
CA MET A 66 12.37 4.10 -3.31
C MET A 66 13.67 4.91 -3.35
N GLN A 67 13.67 6.15 -2.86
CA GLN A 67 14.87 6.97 -2.81
C GLN A 67 15.95 6.35 -1.89
N ILE A 68 15.58 5.90 -0.69
CA ILE A 68 16.51 5.27 0.26
C ILE A 68 17.03 3.95 -0.31
N PHE A 69 16.14 3.12 -0.85
CA PHE A 69 16.46 1.84 -1.48
C PHE A 69 17.40 2.03 -2.66
N CYS A 70 17.11 2.93 -3.60
CA CYS A 70 17.95 3.16 -4.77
C CYS A 70 19.29 3.83 -4.45
N ASN A 71 19.56 4.26 -3.22
CA ASN A 71 20.75 5.06 -2.90
C ASN A 71 22.08 4.25 -2.88
N GLY A 72 22.04 2.94 -3.07
CA GLY A 72 23.23 2.11 -3.21
C GLY A 72 23.05 0.63 -2.85
N ILE A 73 24.14 -0.12 -2.97
CA ILE A 73 24.27 -1.54 -2.58
C ILE A 73 25.21 -1.64 -1.37
N GLY A 74 25.06 -2.69 -0.59
CA GLY A 74 25.86 -2.98 0.61
C GLY A 74 25.04 -2.88 1.90
N GLU A 75 25.67 -3.22 3.01
CA GLU A 75 25.03 -3.37 4.34
C GLU A 75 24.47 -2.07 4.92
N GLY A 76 24.92 -0.91 4.43
CA GLY A 76 24.43 0.40 4.83
C GLY A 76 23.11 0.82 4.19
N PHE A 77 22.57 0.03 3.26
CA PHE A 77 21.35 0.34 2.51
C PHE A 77 20.26 -0.71 2.76
N PRO A 78 18.97 -0.36 2.67
CA PRO A 78 17.89 -1.35 2.80
C PRO A 78 17.95 -2.42 1.72
N ASP A 79 17.52 -3.63 2.08
CA ASP A 79 17.48 -4.81 1.20
C ASP A 79 16.21 -4.84 0.36
N ILE A 80 15.11 -4.38 0.96
CA ILE A 80 13.77 -4.42 0.41
C ILE A 80 13.12 -3.04 0.52
N THR A 81 12.30 -2.68 -0.46
CA THR A 81 11.37 -1.55 -0.34
C THR A 81 9.94 -1.95 -0.68
N GLY A 82 8.99 -1.65 0.19
CA GLY A 82 7.55 -1.80 -0.06
C GLY A 82 6.98 -0.62 -0.83
N ALA A 83 6.02 -0.85 -1.72
CA ALA A 83 5.43 0.18 -2.56
C ALA A 83 3.94 -0.04 -2.80
N SER A 84 3.16 1.04 -2.73
CA SER A 84 1.72 1.03 -3.06
C SER A 84 1.41 1.44 -4.51
N ARG A 85 2.45 1.45 -5.35
CA ARG A 85 2.40 1.62 -6.80
C ARG A 85 3.71 1.13 -7.42
N ALA A 86 3.74 0.89 -8.72
CA ALA A 86 4.95 0.45 -9.41
C ALA A 86 6.09 1.47 -9.32
N MET A 87 7.34 1.02 -9.37
CA MET A 87 8.52 1.89 -9.45
C MET A 87 8.44 2.74 -10.73
N LYS A 88 8.68 4.05 -10.60
CA LYS A 88 8.68 4.97 -11.74
C LYS A 88 10.00 4.88 -12.51
N ALA A 89 9.99 5.16 -13.81
CA ALA A 89 11.20 5.25 -14.63
C ALA A 89 12.24 6.21 -14.04
N SER A 90 11.81 7.34 -13.49
CA SER A 90 12.70 8.31 -12.82
C SER A 90 13.36 7.75 -11.55
N GLU A 91 12.70 6.85 -10.82
CA GLU A 91 13.26 6.20 -9.63
C GLU A 91 14.20 5.08 -10.03
N TRP A 92 13.84 4.30 -11.06
CA TRP A 92 14.72 3.31 -11.65
C TRP A 92 16.02 3.94 -12.17
N ALA A 93 15.95 5.11 -12.81
CA ALA A 93 17.13 5.85 -13.25
C ALA A 93 18.08 6.19 -12.08
N VAL A 94 17.54 6.55 -10.90
CA VAL A 94 18.34 6.76 -9.69
C VAL A 94 18.98 5.46 -9.22
N CYS A 95 18.22 4.37 -9.19
CA CYS A 95 18.74 3.03 -8.88
C CYS A 95 19.94 2.69 -9.77
N VAL A 96 19.81 2.83 -11.09
CA VAL A 96 20.88 2.58 -12.07
C VAL A 96 22.09 3.49 -11.85
N GLU A 97 21.88 4.80 -11.63
CA GLU A 97 22.96 5.77 -11.34
C GLU A 97 23.79 5.36 -10.11
N LYS A 98 23.13 4.79 -9.10
CA LYS A 98 23.76 4.34 -7.84
C LYS A 98 24.19 2.87 -7.86
N GLY A 99 24.10 2.22 -9.02
CA GLY A 99 24.55 0.84 -9.23
C GLY A 99 23.55 -0.25 -8.80
N VAL A 100 22.36 0.13 -8.31
CA VAL A 100 21.25 -0.79 -8.02
C VAL A 100 20.58 -1.19 -9.34
N THR A 101 21.12 -2.21 -9.98
CA THR A 101 20.73 -2.62 -11.35
C THR A 101 20.11 -4.02 -11.44
N ASP A 102 20.16 -4.78 -10.35
CA ASP A 102 19.62 -6.14 -10.26
C ASP A 102 18.61 -6.22 -9.10
N VAL A 103 17.34 -6.03 -9.44
CA VAL A 103 16.21 -5.92 -8.51
C VAL A 103 15.09 -6.84 -8.97
N SER A 104 14.54 -7.66 -8.07
CA SER A 104 13.29 -8.39 -8.34
C SER A 104 12.10 -7.54 -7.89
N GLU A 105 11.04 -7.50 -8.70
CA GLU A 105 9.76 -6.83 -8.40
C GLU A 105 8.71 -7.91 -8.07
N ALA A 106 8.07 -7.79 -6.91
CA ALA A 106 6.99 -8.66 -6.47
C ALA A 106 5.71 -7.84 -6.36
N LEU A 107 4.74 -8.07 -7.24
CA LEU A 107 3.35 -7.67 -6.97
C LEU A 107 2.80 -8.69 -5.98
N ILE A 108 2.43 -8.25 -4.78
CA ILE A 108 1.95 -9.16 -3.71
C ILE A 108 0.44 -9.26 -3.65
N GLY A 109 -0.27 -8.32 -4.26
CA GLY A 109 -1.72 -8.28 -4.25
C GLY A 109 -2.21 -6.86 -4.41
N PHE A 110 -3.44 -6.63 -3.98
CA PHE A 110 -4.08 -5.33 -4.04
C PHE A 110 -4.59 -4.91 -2.68
N ASP A 111 -4.41 -3.63 -2.40
CA ASP A 111 -5.18 -2.92 -1.39
C ASP A 111 -6.46 -2.46 -2.08
N GLY A 112 -7.54 -3.20 -1.88
CA GLY A 112 -8.85 -2.90 -2.46
C GLY A 112 -9.79 -2.39 -1.39
N LEU A 113 -10.44 -1.25 -1.62
CA LEU A 113 -11.47 -0.73 -0.73
C LEU A 113 -12.83 -0.87 -1.40
N SER A 114 -13.89 -0.83 -0.62
CA SER A 114 -15.24 -0.90 -1.12
C SER A 114 -16.11 0.15 -0.45
N MET A 115 -17.00 0.73 -1.25
CA MET A 115 -18.25 1.27 -0.75
C MET A 115 -19.32 0.19 -0.92
N ALA A 116 -20.11 -0.05 0.11
CA ALA A 116 -21.12 -1.10 0.09
C ALA A 116 -22.42 -0.65 0.75
N VAL A 117 -23.51 -1.28 0.36
CA VAL A 117 -24.84 -1.12 0.95
C VAL A 117 -25.43 -2.48 1.29
N SER A 118 -26.48 -2.49 2.12
CA SER A 118 -27.28 -3.70 2.33
C SER A 118 -27.85 -4.24 1.02
N ARG A 119 -27.96 -5.56 0.88
CA ARG A 119 -28.75 -6.16 -0.20
C ARG A 119 -30.23 -5.80 -0.14
N ALA A 120 -30.73 -5.41 1.03
CA ALA A 120 -32.08 -4.89 1.19
C ALA A 120 -32.25 -3.47 0.64
N ASN A 121 -31.18 -2.80 0.20
CA ASN A 121 -31.27 -1.52 -0.48
C ASN A 121 -31.84 -1.71 -1.90
N ASP A 122 -32.89 -0.95 -2.25
CA ASP A 122 -33.57 -1.08 -3.54
C ASP A 122 -32.89 -0.30 -4.69
N PHE A 123 -31.89 0.53 -4.39
CA PHE A 123 -31.21 1.35 -5.41
C PHE A 123 -30.04 0.62 -6.07
N ASP A 124 -29.83 0.89 -7.36
CA ASP A 124 -28.60 0.52 -8.08
C ASP A 124 -27.67 1.72 -8.03
N TRP A 125 -26.67 1.66 -7.15
CA TRP A 125 -25.75 2.76 -6.91
C TRP A 125 -24.58 2.69 -7.88
N ASP A 126 -24.33 3.82 -8.52
CA ASP A 126 -23.15 4.09 -9.32
C ASP A 126 -22.72 5.53 -9.04
N LEU A 127 -21.56 5.68 -8.40
CA LEU A 127 -21.04 6.96 -7.94
C LEU A 127 -19.74 7.30 -8.66
N THR A 128 -19.63 8.54 -9.10
CA THR A 128 -18.34 9.12 -9.46
C THR A 128 -17.53 9.46 -8.22
N LEU A 129 -16.19 9.51 -8.34
CA LEU A 129 -15.34 9.96 -7.24
C LEU A 129 -15.65 11.42 -6.87
N GLY A 130 -15.97 12.26 -7.85
CA GLY A 130 -16.46 13.62 -7.60
C GLY A 130 -17.71 13.66 -6.72
N GLU A 131 -18.71 12.81 -6.96
CA GLU A 131 -19.92 12.72 -6.13
C GLU A 131 -19.61 12.21 -4.71
N ILE A 132 -18.69 11.24 -4.56
CA ILE A 132 -18.20 10.78 -3.26
C ILE A 132 -17.56 11.94 -2.49
N TYR A 133 -16.70 12.72 -3.15
CA TYR A 133 -16.08 13.88 -2.53
C TYR A 133 -17.12 14.92 -2.10
N LEU A 134 -18.10 15.23 -2.96
CA LEU A 134 -19.17 16.16 -2.63
C LEU A 134 -20.04 15.67 -1.48
N ALA A 135 -20.19 14.36 -1.29
CA ALA A 135 -20.92 13.80 -0.15
C ALA A 135 -20.12 13.88 1.16
N LEU A 136 -18.82 13.58 1.11
CA LEU A 136 -18.02 13.25 2.30
C LEU A 136 -16.98 14.31 2.68
N GLY A 137 -16.62 15.22 1.78
CA GLY A 137 -15.64 16.28 2.04
C GLY A 137 -16.18 17.25 3.09
N ALA A 138 -15.32 17.74 3.99
CA ALA A 138 -15.72 18.73 4.98
C ALA A 138 -16.07 20.08 4.35
N GLU A 139 -15.41 20.41 3.23
CA GLU A 139 -15.65 21.60 2.44
C GLU A 139 -15.75 21.24 0.96
N VAL A 140 -16.62 21.95 0.24
CA VAL A 140 -16.96 21.70 -1.16
C VAL A 140 -17.20 23.02 -1.88
N PRO A 141 -17.09 23.07 -3.22
CA PRO A 141 -17.39 24.28 -3.96
C PRO A 141 -18.90 24.49 -4.07
N VAL A 142 -19.37 25.65 -3.61
CA VAL A 142 -20.78 26.07 -3.73
C VAL A 142 -20.79 27.49 -4.28
N ASN A 143 -21.44 27.68 -5.44
CA ASN A 143 -21.50 28.98 -6.12
C ASN A 143 -20.12 29.64 -6.35
N GLY A 144 -19.07 28.83 -6.55
CA GLY A 144 -17.70 29.30 -6.78
C GLY A 144 -16.90 29.62 -5.51
N GLU A 145 -17.42 29.29 -4.33
CA GLU A 145 -16.72 29.45 -3.05
C GLU A 145 -16.47 28.09 -2.40
N TRP A 146 -15.30 27.93 -1.75
CA TRP A 146 -14.98 26.75 -0.95
C TRP A 146 -15.57 26.90 0.45
N VAL A 147 -16.64 26.17 0.74
CA VAL A 147 -17.43 26.37 1.97
C VAL A 147 -17.71 25.04 2.67
N ALA A 148 -18.11 25.11 3.94
CA ALA A 148 -18.55 23.94 4.69
C ALA A 148 -19.65 23.18 3.94
N ASN A 149 -19.51 21.85 3.85
CA ASN A 149 -20.34 21.02 2.99
C ASN A 149 -21.84 21.08 3.37
N PRO A 150 -22.70 21.68 2.52
CA PRO A 150 -24.11 21.87 2.85
C PRO A 150 -24.97 20.65 2.53
N TYR A 151 -24.48 19.73 1.68
CA TYR A 151 -25.28 18.63 1.15
C TYR A 151 -25.64 17.64 2.26
N LYS A 152 -26.91 17.27 2.32
CA LYS A 152 -27.50 16.31 3.28
C LYS A 152 -28.16 15.13 2.58
N LYS A 153 -28.52 15.26 1.30
CA LYS A 153 -29.11 14.19 0.49
C LYS A 153 -28.30 13.94 -0.77
N TRP A 154 -28.31 12.70 -1.25
CA TRP A 154 -27.60 12.33 -2.48
C TRP A 154 -28.16 13.05 -3.71
N SER A 155 -29.49 13.24 -3.76
CA SER A 155 -30.19 14.00 -4.80
C SER A 155 -29.78 15.47 -4.91
N GLU A 156 -29.21 16.06 -3.85
CA GLU A 156 -28.69 17.44 -3.86
C GLU A 156 -27.34 17.55 -4.57
N ILE A 157 -26.60 16.44 -4.68
CA ILE A 157 -25.31 16.35 -5.37
C ILE A 157 -25.54 16.13 -6.87
N ASP A 158 -26.34 15.11 -7.20
CA ASP A 158 -26.78 14.84 -8.57
C ASP A 158 -28.21 14.26 -8.54
N SER A 159 -29.09 14.84 -9.37
CA SER A 159 -30.50 14.44 -9.50
C SER A 159 -30.74 12.98 -9.95
N ARG A 160 -29.72 12.31 -10.50
CA ARG A 160 -29.75 10.88 -10.84
C ARG A 160 -29.69 10.00 -9.59
N LEU A 161 -29.11 10.51 -8.50
CA LEU A 161 -28.93 9.76 -7.27
C LEU A 161 -30.24 9.74 -6.46
N PRO A 162 -30.44 8.71 -5.62
CA PRO A 162 -31.65 8.58 -4.80
C PRO A 162 -31.90 9.79 -3.87
N ASP A 163 -33.18 10.13 -3.66
CA ASP A 163 -33.60 11.17 -2.72
C ASP A 163 -33.59 10.68 -1.25
N THR A 164 -32.44 10.19 -0.82
CA THR A 164 -32.18 9.69 0.54
C THR A 164 -31.10 10.51 1.22
N ASP A 165 -31.13 10.53 2.55
CA ASP A 165 -30.12 11.19 3.36
C ASP A 165 -28.74 10.54 3.11
N ILE A 166 -27.71 11.36 3.12
CA ILE A 166 -26.32 10.89 3.08
C ILE A 166 -26.01 10.35 4.48
N VAL A 167 -25.89 9.03 4.57
CA VAL A 167 -25.43 8.33 5.77
C VAL A 167 -24.35 7.36 5.32
N VAL A 168 -23.09 7.71 5.57
CA VAL A 168 -21.94 6.88 5.23
C VAL A 168 -21.17 6.55 6.50
N LEU A 169 -21.09 5.26 6.79
CA LEU A 169 -20.31 4.69 7.87
C LEU A 169 -18.89 4.45 7.38
N GLY A 170 -17.89 4.75 8.20
CA GLY A 170 -16.52 4.48 7.81
C GLY A 170 -15.56 4.40 8.98
N PRO A 171 -14.31 4.01 8.69
CA PRO A 171 -13.28 3.88 9.69
C PRO A 171 -12.87 5.23 10.31
N PRO A 172 -12.29 5.23 11.53
CA PRO A 172 -11.85 6.44 12.24
C PRO A 172 -10.58 7.05 11.60
N PRO A 173 -10.17 8.27 12.00
CA PRO A 173 -8.95 8.94 11.50
C PRO A 173 -7.64 8.18 11.73
N THR A 174 -7.64 7.16 12.59
CA THR A 174 -6.50 6.32 12.94
C THR A 174 -6.34 5.08 12.07
N SER A 175 -7.30 4.83 11.17
CA SER A 175 -7.34 3.63 10.34
C SER A 175 -6.65 3.82 8.99
N GLY A 176 -5.81 2.87 8.60
CA GLY A 176 -5.17 2.84 7.28
C GLY A 176 -6.17 2.72 6.12
N THR A 177 -7.33 2.10 6.35
CA THR A 177 -8.43 2.05 5.37
C THR A 177 -8.95 3.46 5.08
N ARG A 178 -9.05 4.33 6.10
CA ARG A 178 -9.44 5.73 5.89
C ARG A 178 -8.38 6.47 5.09
N ASP A 179 -7.11 6.30 5.45
CA ASP A 179 -6.00 6.96 4.74
C ASP A 179 -5.99 6.59 3.25
N ALA A 180 -6.15 5.29 2.94
CA ALA A 180 -6.24 4.82 1.57
C ALA A 180 -7.48 5.34 0.84
N PHE A 181 -8.65 5.39 1.50
CA PHE A 181 -9.86 5.96 0.90
C PHE A 181 -9.71 7.47 0.63
N VAL A 182 -9.06 8.21 1.53
CA VAL A 182 -8.79 9.64 1.33
C VAL A 182 -7.89 9.85 0.11
N GLU A 183 -6.83 9.06 -0.02
CA GLU A 183 -5.91 9.15 -1.16
C GLU A 183 -6.59 8.75 -2.48
N LEU A 184 -7.25 7.60 -2.52
CA LEU A 184 -7.74 7.00 -3.77
C LEU A 184 -9.11 7.50 -4.21
N ALA A 185 -9.99 7.89 -3.29
CA ALA A 185 -11.33 8.37 -3.60
C ALA A 185 -11.47 9.88 -3.37
N MET A 186 -11.12 10.38 -2.19
CA MET A 186 -11.36 11.78 -1.84
C MET A 186 -10.48 12.74 -2.64
N HIS A 187 -9.18 12.48 -2.73
CA HIS A 187 -8.27 13.36 -3.48
C HIS A 187 -8.56 13.32 -4.97
N GLU A 188 -8.72 12.13 -5.56
CA GLU A 188 -9.04 11.98 -6.97
C GLU A 188 -10.41 12.60 -7.31
N GLY A 189 -11.43 12.35 -6.49
CA GLY A 189 -12.74 12.99 -6.64
C GLY A 189 -12.70 14.50 -6.52
N CYS A 190 -11.90 15.04 -5.60
CA CYS A 190 -11.70 16.48 -5.47
C CYS A 190 -11.04 17.08 -6.72
N LYS A 191 -10.02 16.41 -7.27
CA LYS A 191 -9.34 16.82 -8.52
C LYS A 191 -10.28 16.80 -9.72
N GLU A 192 -11.36 16.03 -9.67
CA GLU A 192 -12.32 15.95 -10.77
C GLU A 192 -13.27 17.15 -10.85
N LEU A 193 -13.45 17.88 -9.75
CA LEU A 193 -14.34 19.02 -9.67
C LEU A 193 -13.87 20.17 -10.57
N ALA A 194 -14.80 20.80 -11.28
CA ALA A 194 -14.51 21.95 -12.13
C ALA A 194 -13.80 23.09 -11.37
N TYR A 195 -14.22 23.35 -10.12
CA TYR A 195 -13.55 24.33 -9.24
C TYR A 195 -12.05 24.06 -9.09
N VAL A 196 -11.66 22.79 -8.96
CA VAL A 196 -10.27 22.40 -8.74
C VAL A 196 -9.49 22.41 -10.06
N LYS A 197 -10.05 21.82 -11.11
CA LYS A 197 -9.46 21.80 -12.47
C LYS A 197 -9.21 23.19 -13.03
N ASP A 198 -10.21 24.06 -12.92
CA ASP A 198 -10.18 25.41 -13.52
C ASP A 198 -9.47 26.42 -12.61
N GLY A 199 -9.40 26.14 -11.31
CA GLY A 199 -8.73 26.99 -10.32
C GLY A 199 -7.20 26.91 -10.33
N GLY A 200 -6.61 25.95 -11.04
CA GLY A 200 -5.16 25.79 -11.13
C GLY A 200 -4.50 25.31 -9.83
N PHE A 201 -5.24 24.59 -8.99
CA PHE A 201 -4.74 24.05 -7.73
C PHE A 201 -3.85 22.82 -7.97
N ASP A 202 -2.78 22.70 -7.19
CA ASP A 202 -1.83 21.60 -7.29
C ASP A 202 -2.13 20.49 -6.27
N GLY A 203 -1.30 19.43 -6.29
CA GLY A 203 -1.45 18.31 -5.35
C GLY A 203 -1.25 18.69 -3.89
N ALA A 204 -0.47 19.73 -3.58
CA ALA A 204 -0.29 20.19 -2.21
C ALA A 204 -1.58 20.84 -1.70
N TRP A 205 -2.21 21.67 -2.52
CA TRP A 205 -3.52 22.24 -2.21
C TRP A 205 -4.58 21.15 -2.03
N VAL A 206 -4.63 20.14 -2.90
CA VAL A 206 -5.56 19.01 -2.76
C VAL A 206 -5.34 18.25 -1.45
N ASN A 207 -4.08 17.96 -1.12
CA ASN A 207 -3.76 17.27 0.14
C ASN A 207 -4.17 18.10 1.37
N GLU A 208 -4.00 19.42 1.33
CA GLU A 208 -4.37 20.31 2.44
C GLU A 208 -5.90 20.49 2.57
N ASN A 209 -6.61 20.63 1.45
CA ASN A 209 -8.00 21.10 1.43
C ASN A 209 -9.03 19.98 1.20
N CYS A 210 -8.63 18.85 0.59
CA CYS A 210 -9.53 17.76 0.23
C CYS A 210 -9.41 16.52 1.14
N SER A 211 -8.42 16.47 2.05
CA SER A 211 -8.23 15.30 2.94
C SER A 211 -9.27 15.19 4.05
N ARG A 212 -9.84 16.33 4.47
CA ARG A 212 -10.69 16.39 5.65
C ARG A 212 -12.10 15.90 5.30
N MET A 213 -12.48 14.75 5.83
CA MET A 213 -13.87 14.28 5.79
C MET A 213 -14.73 15.07 6.79
N ARG A 214 -16.01 15.25 6.44
CA ARG A 214 -16.99 15.97 7.25
C ARG A 214 -17.30 15.25 8.57
N THR A 215 -17.64 16.01 9.60
CA THR A 215 -17.95 15.51 10.95
C THR A 215 -19.29 16.03 11.48
N ASP A 216 -20.12 16.56 10.59
CA ASP A 216 -21.39 17.24 10.87
C ASP A 216 -22.62 16.30 10.71
N GLY A 217 -22.41 14.98 10.77
CA GLY A 217 -23.48 13.96 10.78
C GLY A 217 -23.46 12.97 9.62
N PRO A 218 -23.42 13.40 8.34
CA PRO A 218 -23.54 12.49 7.19
C PRO A 218 -22.46 11.41 7.08
N PHE A 219 -21.25 11.69 7.56
CA PHE A 219 -20.23 10.67 7.76
C PHE A 219 -20.17 10.28 9.24
N VAL A 220 -20.28 8.99 9.52
CA VAL A 220 -20.32 8.42 10.87
C VAL A 220 -19.17 7.46 11.06
N GLU A 221 -18.26 7.80 11.98
CA GLU A 221 -17.14 6.93 12.33
C GLU A 221 -17.65 5.67 13.09
N ALA A 222 -17.23 4.50 12.63
CA ALA A 222 -17.69 3.20 13.14
C ALA A 222 -16.69 2.48 14.06
N GLY A 223 -15.52 3.08 14.31
CA GLY A 223 -14.42 2.48 15.07
C GLY A 223 -13.53 1.56 14.22
N GLU A 224 -12.49 0.98 14.83
CA GLU A 224 -11.45 0.20 14.12
C GLU A 224 -11.91 -1.18 13.61
N ASN A 225 -13.09 -1.64 14.01
CA ASN A 225 -13.60 -2.95 13.60
C ASN A 225 -14.61 -2.80 12.47
N ASP A 226 -14.17 -3.05 11.23
CA ASP A 226 -14.98 -2.92 10.02
C ASP A 226 -16.22 -3.85 10.02
N ASN A 227 -16.22 -4.95 10.78
CA ASN A 227 -17.44 -5.77 10.97
C ASN A 227 -18.59 -5.00 11.63
N LEU A 228 -18.30 -3.95 12.41
CA LEU A 228 -19.33 -3.08 12.96
C LEU A 228 -20.03 -2.27 11.87
N ILE A 229 -19.32 -1.93 10.78
CA ILE A 229 -19.93 -1.28 9.61
C ILE A 229 -20.88 -2.27 8.94
N VAL A 230 -20.43 -3.50 8.65
CA VAL A 230 -21.25 -4.57 8.06
C VAL A 230 -22.56 -4.76 8.83
N GLN A 231 -22.49 -4.92 10.15
CA GLN A 231 -23.67 -5.12 11.01
C GLN A 231 -24.65 -3.93 10.97
N ARG A 232 -24.12 -2.71 10.90
CA ARG A 232 -24.95 -1.49 10.81
C ARG A 232 -25.63 -1.38 9.45
N LEU A 233 -24.96 -1.74 8.36
CA LEU A 233 -25.58 -1.76 7.03
C LEU A 233 -26.74 -2.76 6.95
N GLU A 234 -26.63 -3.92 7.60
CA GLU A 234 -27.76 -4.86 7.69
C GLU A 234 -28.99 -4.24 8.39
N SER A 235 -28.75 -3.34 9.35
CA SER A 235 -29.80 -2.69 10.15
C SER A 235 -30.36 -1.42 9.53
N ASP A 236 -29.58 -0.72 8.70
CA ASP A 236 -29.97 0.48 7.95
C ASP A 236 -29.72 0.26 6.46
N PRO A 237 -30.74 -0.20 5.70
CA PRO A 237 -30.57 -0.48 4.28
C PRO A 237 -30.17 0.72 3.43
N ASN A 238 -30.38 1.97 3.90
CA ASN A 238 -30.06 3.17 3.12
C ASN A 238 -28.69 3.77 3.45
N ALA A 239 -28.04 3.32 4.52
CA ALA A 239 -26.67 3.70 4.81
C ALA A 239 -25.71 3.03 3.83
N GLN A 240 -24.58 3.69 3.56
CA GLN A 240 -23.43 3.11 2.86
C GLN A 240 -22.28 2.91 3.85
N GLY A 241 -21.37 1.98 3.56
CA GLY A 241 -20.21 1.70 4.38
C GLY A 241 -18.92 1.71 3.57
N ILE A 242 -17.85 2.24 4.15
CA ILE A 242 -16.49 2.21 3.58
C ILE A 242 -15.65 1.23 4.40
N PHE A 243 -15.04 0.25 3.75
CA PHE A 243 -14.13 -0.72 4.38
C PHE A 243 -13.31 -1.47 3.33
N GLY A 244 -12.30 -2.25 3.76
CA GLY A 244 -11.52 -3.09 2.85
C GLY A 244 -12.39 -4.12 2.10
N TYR A 245 -12.09 -4.36 0.82
CA TYR A 245 -12.89 -5.21 -0.07
C TYR A 245 -13.11 -6.63 0.46
N SER A 246 -12.18 -7.18 1.26
CA SER A 246 -12.33 -8.49 1.91
C SER A 246 -13.63 -8.60 2.72
N PHE A 247 -14.02 -7.55 3.45
CA PHE A 247 -15.27 -7.54 4.22
C PHE A 247 -16.51 -7.55 3.33
N LEU A 248 -16.46 -6.91 2.15
CA LEU A 248 -17.54 -7.04 1.16
C LEU A 248 -17.59 -8.48 0.64
N TYR A 249 -16.44 -9.02 0.24
CA TYR A 249 -16.31 -10.37 -0.31
C TYR A 249 -16.84 -11.45 0.63
N GLU A 250 -16.51 -11.37 1.93
CA GLU A 250 -16.97 -12.30 2.96
C GLU A 250 -18.46 -12.18 3.28
N ASN A 251 -19.07 -11.03 2.98
CA ASN A 251 -20.48 -10.74 3.29
C ASN A 251 -21.32 -10.51 2.03
N LEU A 252 -20.93 -11.11 0.90
CA LEU A 252 -21.67 -11.01 -0.36
C LEU A 252 -23.07 -11.63 -0.28
N ASP A 253 -23.44 -12.39 0.74
CA ASP A 253 -24.82 -12.85 0.96
C ASP A 253 -25.72 -11.76 1.57
N LYS A 254 -25.12 -10.75 2.21
CA LYS A 254 -25.81 -9.67 2.95
C LYS A 254 -25.64 -8.29 2.33
N LEU A 255 -24.49 -8.04 1.72
CA LEU A 255 -24.11 -6.76 1.17
C LEU A 255 -23.96 -6.84 -0.35
N LYS A 256 -24.06 -5.67 -1.00
CA LYS A 256 -23.69 -5.47 -2.39
C LYS A 256 -22.77 -4.25 -2.49
N GLY A 257 -21.79 -4.32 -3.39
CA GLY A 257 -20.90 -3.20 -3.66
C GLY A 257 -21.63 -2.07 -4.38
N VAL A 258 -21.22 -0.84 -4.08
CA VAL A 258 -21.57 0.35 -4.86
C VAL A 258 -20.59 0.43 -6.03
N LYS A 259 -21.11 0.60 -7.25
CA LYS A 259 -20.23 0.81 -8.42
C LYS A 259 -19.59 2.17 -8.31
N LEU A 260 -18.30 2.24 -8.64
CA LEU A 260 -17.55 3.48 -8.69
C LEU A 260 -17.08 3.70 -10.13
N GLU A 261 -17.40 4.85 -10.71
CA GLU A 261 -17.13 5.15 -12.12
C GLU A 261 -17.67 4.07 -13.10
N GLY A 262 -18.84 3.50 -12.79
CA GLY A 262 -19.45 2.42 -13.56
C GLY A 262 -18.82 1.03 -13.35
N VAL A 263 -17.80 0.91 -12.49
CA VAL A 263 -17.08 -0.34 -12.23
C VAL A 263 -17.51 -0.94 -10.90
N GLU A 264 -17.93 -2.20 -10.91
CA GLU A 264 -18.28 -2.95 -9.70
C GLU A 264 -17.02 -3.40 -8.95
N PRO A 265 -16.97 -3.30 -7.61
CA PRO A 265 -15.88 -3.87 -6.84
C PRO A 265 -15.93 -5.39 -6.89
N ASN A 266 -14.93 -6.02 -7.50
CA ASN A 266 -14.72 -7.46 -7.42
C ASN A 266 -13.23 -7.82 -7.56
N LEU A 267 -12.88 -9.10 -7.39
CA LEU A 267 -11.50 -9.56 -7.50
C LEU A 267 -10.88 -9.22 -8.87
N ASP A 268 -11.64 -9.37 -9.96
CA ASP A 268 -11.13 -9.16 -11.31
C ASP A 268 -10.87 -7.66 -11.59
N THR A 269 -11.83 -6.78 -11.24
CA THR A 269 -11.73 -5.33 -11.46
C THR A 269 -10.71 -4.65 -10.55
N ILE A 270 -10.51 -5.19 -9.35
CA ILE A 270 -9.42 -4.79 -8.47
C ILE A 270 -8.08 -5.26 -9.05
N ALA A 271 -8.01 -6.50 -9.53
CA ALA A 271 -6.75 -7.08 -10.01
C ALA A 271 -6.27 -6.49 -11.34
N ASP A 272 -7.19 -6.10 -12.24
CA ASP A 272 -6.84 -5.43 -13.49
C ASP A 272 -6.67 -3.91 -13.34
N GLY A 273 -6.97 -3.37 -12.15
CA GLY A 273 -6.84 -1.95 -11.82
C GLY A 273 -7.93 -1.07 -12.42
N SER A 274 -9.00 -1.64 -12.98
CA SER A 274 -10.14 -0.88 -13.49
C SER A 274 -11.03 -0.30 -12.38
N TYR A 275 -11.05 -0.93 -11.19
CA TYR A 275 -11.78 -0.42 -10.05
C TYR A 275 -11.02 0.73 -9.35
N PRO A 276 -11.60 1.94 -9.23
CA PRO A 276 -10.84 3.17 -8.98
C PRO A 276 -10.29 3.28 -7.55
N VAL A 277 -10.89 2.61 -6.57
CA VAL A 277 -10.45 2.66 -5.17
C VAL A 277 -9.72 1.38 -4.80
N SER A 278 -8.75 1.04 -5.63
CA SER A 278 -7.81 -0.03 -5.41
C SER A 278 -6.42 0.39 -5.83
N ARG A 279 -5.40 -0.28 -5.30
CA ARG A 279 -4.03 -0.09 -5.76
C ARG A 279 -3.20 -1.37 -5.65
N PRO A 280 -2.27 -1.57 -6.59
CA PRO A 280 -1.33 -2.68 -6.51
C PRO A 280 -0.32 -2.45 -5.38
N LEU A 281 -0.05 -3.51 -4.63
CA LEU A 281 0.97 -3.53 -3.58
C LEU A 281 2.16 -4.33 -4.06
N PHE A 282 3.36 -3.79 -3.84
CA PHE A 282 4.61 -4.42 -4.24
C PHE A 282 5.61 -4.45 -3.10
N PHE A 283 6.57 -5.35 -3.21
CA PHE A 283 7.91 -5.10 -2.69
C PHE A 283 8.96 -5.30 -3.79
N TYR A 284 10.12 -4.69 -3.58
CA TYR A 284 11.28 -4.80 -4.45
C TYR A 284 12.46 -5.27 -3.62
N VAL A 285 13.23 -6.22 -4.12
CA VAL A 285 14.39 -6.78 -3.42
C VAL A 285 15.64 -6.63 -4.27
N LYS A 286 16.74 -6.15 -3.65
CA LYS A 286 18.05 -6.14 -4.30
C LYS A 286 18.60 -7.54 -4.35
N ASN A 287 18.71 -8.11 -5.56
CA ASN A 287 19.26 -9.45 -5.72
C ASN A 287 20.75 -9.50 -5.33
N ALA A 288 21.48 -8.39 -5.48
CA ALA A 288 22.87 -8.25 -5.01
C ALA A 288 23.06 -8.43 -3.50
N HIS A 289 21.99 -8.34 -2.69
CA HIS A 289 22.05 -8.59 -1.25
C HIS A 289 21.80 -10.06 -0.88
N ARG A 290 21.26 -10.88 -1.79
CA ARG A 290 21.04 -12.31 -1.56
C ARG A 290 22.37 -13.04 -1.41
N GLY A 291 22.46 -13.92 -0.41
CA GLY A 291 23.70 -14.63 -0.07
C GLY A 291 24.76 -13.77 0.64
N VAL A 292 24.50 -12.48 0.84
CA VAL A 292 25.35 -11.56 1.63
C VAL A 292 24.67 -11.23 2.96
N ILE A 293 23.39 -10.88 2.91
CA ILE A 293 22.59 -10.58 4.10
C ILE A 293 21.96 -11.89 4.62
N PRO A 294 22.26 -12.31 5.86
CA PRO A 294 21.70 -13.52 6.44
C PRO A 294 20.17 -13.51 6.45
N GLY A 295 19.55 -14.62 6.02
CA GLY A 295 18.10 -14.80 6.07
C GLY A 295 17.31 -14.12 4.94
N LEU A 296 17.95 -13.34 4.06
CA LEU A 296 17.22 -12.58 3.03
C LEU A 296 16.49 -13.48 2.03
N GLN A 297 17.09 -14.61 1.65
CA GLN A 297 16.46 -15.56 0.73
C GLN A 297 15.24 -16.19 1.39
N GLU A 298 15.41 -16.66 2.63
CA GLU A 298 14.39 -17.30 3.44
C GLU A 298 13.22 -16.33 3.75
N PHE A 299 13.52 -15.05 3.98
CA PHE A 299 12.50 -14.02 4.16
C PHE A 299 11.70 -13.76 2.88
N VAL A 300 12.37 -13.74 1.72
CA VAL A 300 11.66 -13.61 0.43
C VAL A 300 10.79 -14.84 0.16
N GLU A 301 11.26 -16.04 0.49
CA GLU A 301 10.48 -17.27 0.36
C GLU A 301 9.25 -17.26 1.27
N GLU A 302 9.38 -16.77 2.50
CA GLU A 302 8.25 -16.61 3.43
C GLU A 302 7.25 -15.57 2.92
N TYR A 303 7.71 -14.40 2.46
CA TYR A 303 6.84 -13.37 1.87
C TYR A 303 6.07 -13.93 0.68
N MET A 304 6.74 -14.70 -0.17
CA MET A 304 6.14 -15.29 -1.37
C MET A 304 5.42 -16.61 -1.10
N SER A 305 5.27 -17.06 0.15
CA SER A 305 4.66 -18.36 0.45
C SER A 305 3.15 -18.39 0.16
N GLU A 306 2.60 -19.59 -0.02
CA GLU A 306 1.13 -19.76 -0.10
C GLU A 306 0.46 -19.38 1.23
N ASP A 307 1.08 -19.69 2.36
CA ASP A 307 0.55 -19.33 3.69
C ASP A 307 0.44 -17.80 3.86
N ALA A 308 1.31 -17.03 3.21
CA ALA A 308 1.25 -15.57 3.16
C ALA A 308 0.23 -15.04 2.14
N LEU A 309 0.37 -15.42 0.86
CA LEU A 309 -0.26 -14.73 -0.27
C LEU A 309 -1.48 -15.42 -0.89
N ALA A 310 -1.72 -16.71 -0.60
CA ALA A 310 -2.86 -17.41 -1.17
C ALA A 310 -4.18 -16.90 -0.58
N PRO A 311 -5.33 -17.10 -1.25
CA PRO A 311 -6.63 -16.84 -0.65
C PRO A 311 -6.80 -17.56 0.69
N GLY A 312 -7.07 -16.79 1.75
CA GLY A 312 -7.15 -17.29 3.13
C GLY A 312 -5.81 -17.39 3.86
N GLY A 313 -4.70 -16.98 3.23
CA GLY A 313 -3.42 -16.78 3.88
C GLY A 313 -3.44 -15.60 4.86
N TYR A 314 -2.42 -15.52 5.72
CA TYR A 314 -2.42 -14.57 6.83
C TYR A 314 -2.36 -13.09 6.40
N LEU A 315 -1.96 -12.79 5.16
CA LEU A 315 -2.04 -11.44 4.61
C LEU A 315 -3.45 -11.08 4.12
N SER A 316 -4.21 -12.06 3.61
CA SER A 316 -5.63 -11.84 3.26
C SER A 316 -6.49 -11.58 4.49
N GLU A 317 -6.21 -12.25 5.61
CA GLU A 317 -6.85 -11.95 6.91
C GLU A 317 -6.61 -10.51 7.37
N ARG A 318 -5.58 -9.86 6.84
CA ARG A 318 -5.20 -8.46 7.12
C ARG A 318 -5.68 -7.47 6.05
N GLY A 319 -6.50 -7.93 5.10
CA GLY A 319 -7.12 -7.08 4.07
C GLY A 319 -6.45 -7.14 2.69
N LEU A 320 -5.38 -7.93 2.51
CA LEU A 320 -4.75 -8.09 1.19
C LEU A 320 -5.69 -8.86 0.25
N VAL A 321 -6.03 -8.25 -0.88
CA VAL A 321 -6.72 -8.94 -1.96
C VAL A 321 -5.69 -9.76 -2.74
N PRO A 322 -5.79 -11.11 -2.73
CA PRO A 322 -4.78 -11.97 -3.32
C PRO A 322 -4.81 -11.91 -4.85
N LEU A 323 -3.67 -12.24 -5.46
CA LEU A 323 -3.56 -12.44 -6.90
C LEU A 323 -4.24 -13.75 -7.32
N SER A 324 -4.59 -13.86 -8.61
CA SER A 324 -4.99 -15.14 -9.20
C SER A 324 -3.87 -16.18 -9.02
N ASP A 325 -4.25 -17.46 -8.91
CA ASP A 325 -3.29 -18.54 -8.68
C ASP A 325 -2.19 -18.59 -9.75
N GLU A 326 -2.56 -18.39 -11.02
CA GLU A 326 -1.62 -18.34 -12.14
C GLU A 326 -0.62 -17.19 -11.99
N ARG A 327 -1.10 -15.98 -11.69
CA ARG A 327 -0.23 -14.80 -11.55
C ARG A 327 0.64 -14.87 -10.29
N ARG A 328 0.10 -15.41 -9.20
CA ARG A 328 0.84 -15.65 -7.95
C ARG A 328 1.98 -16.63 -8.19
N ALA A 329 1.70 -17.79 -8.81
CA ALA A 329 2.71 -18.80 -9.11
C ALA A 329 3.84 -18.27 -10.02
N GLU A 330 3.50 -17.49 -11.05
CA GLU A 330 4.50 -16.85 -11.92
C GLU A 330 5.42 -15.92 -11.13
N LEU A 331 4.85 -15.07 -10.26
CA LEU A 331 5.63 -14.11 -9.47
C LEU A 331 6.45 -14.80 -8.38
N GLN A 332 5.91 -15.84 -7.73
CA GLN A 332 6.66 -16.68 -6.79
C GLN A 332 7.91 -17.25 -7.45
N GLU A 333 7.77 -17.90 -8.61
CA GLU A 333 8.91 -18.47 -9.33
C GLU A 333 9.94 -17.39 -9.68
N ARG A 334 9.50 -16.26 -10.24
CA ARG A 334 10.40 -15.18 -10.63
C ARG A 334 11.14 -14.58 -9.43
N VAL A 335 10.43 -14.23 -8.37
CA VAL A 335 10.99 -13.50 -7.22
C VAL A 335 11.87 -14.41 -6.36
N ILE A 336 11.51 -15.68 -6.15
CA ILE A 336 12.32 -16.64 -5.40
C ILE A 336 13.63 -16.95 -6.14
N ASN A 337 13.58 -17.06 -7.47
CA ASN A 337 14.76 -17.29 -8.32
C ASN A 337 15.55 -16.02 -8.66
N ALA A 338 15.28 -14.90 -7.98
CA ALA A 338 15.98 -13.63 -8.16
C ALA A 338 15.97 -13.12 -9.62
N VAL A 339 14.89 -13.36 -10.35
CA VAL A 339 14.75 -12.87 -11.72
C VAL A 339 14.57 -11.36 -11.69
N ALA A 340 15.51 -10.63 -12.30
CA ALA A 340 15.45 -9.18 -12.39
C ALA A 340 14.14 -8.71 -13.06
N MET A 341 13.59 -7.62 -12.54
CA MET A 341 12.48 -6.92 -13.17
C MET A 341 12.92 -6.32 -14.51
N ASP A 342 11.96 -6.12 -15.41
CA ASP A 342 12.23 -5.40 -16.64
C ASP A 342 12.58 -3.94 -16.33
N ALA A 343 13.52 -3.38 -17.09
CA ALA A 343 13.87 -1.97 -16.96
C ALA A 343 12.63 -1.10 -17.19
N LYS A 344 12.41 -0.12 -16.31
CA LYS A 344 11.33 0.86 -16.48
C LYS A 344 11.83 1.94 -17.46
N GLU A 345 11.25 1.99 -18.65
CA GLU A 345 11.54 3.01 -19.68
C GLU A 345 10.84 4.34 -19.42
#